data_AF-A0A519WBF3-F1
#
_entry.id   AF-A0A519WBF3-F1
#
_cell.length_a   1.000
_cell.length_b   1.000
_cell.length_c   1.000
_cell.angle_alpha   90.00
_cell.angle_beta   90.00
_cell.angle_gamma   90.00
#
_symmetry.space_group_name_H-M   'P 1'
#
loop_
_entity.id
_entity.type
_entity.pdbx_description
1 polymer ?
#
loop_
_entity_poly.entity_id
_entity_poly.type
_entity_poly.pdbx_seq_one_letter_code
_entity_poly.pdbx_strand_id
1 'polypeptide(L)'
;MKHFALVLALIFGSIIAKAQFLDEITVKLHEPSELKKDVLLVQTTLEKENPNLYLYISKKQLNKKFDSLRNTIREPITSIGLYVKLLSVISYIGDGHLTINLDFSKLTPKDIALLKNPVLQHPIYQFDYHVIANKLYIIRNGTADSSIKVGTEILAINKVPAAKLIDSLSQYITSDGYNKTYKQYVMNIGYFAERYRFVYPKKEPLTFDFKSGQGIKQMTLNAFKKIGYDSNGVAPPPTAEYKLLSPDSNIAYVKIRTFWNDEK
;
A
#
# COMPACT_ATOMS: atom_id res chain seq x y z
N MET A 1 -14.57 50.24 -19.56
CA MET A 1 -13.99 49.07 -20.26
C MET A 1 -12.71 48.52 -19.63
N LYS A 2 -11.75 49.37 -19.19
CA LYS A 2 -10.49 48.89 -18.56
C LYS A 2 -10.68 48.13 -17.23
N HIS A 3 -11.66 48.52 -16.40
CA HIS A 3 -11.96 47.83 -15.14
C HIS A 3 -12.71 46.49 -15.32
N PHE A 4 -13.42 46.32 -16.45
CA PHE A 4 -14.17 45.08 -16.73
C PHE A 4 -13.22 43.94 -17.16
N ALA A 5 -12.15 44.27 -17.87
CA ALA A 5 -11.09 43.33 -18.24
C ALA A 5 -10.29 42.83 -17.02
N LEU A 6 -10.13 43.67 -15.99
CA LEU A 6 -9.38 43.33 -14.77
C LEU A 6 -10.17 42.37 -13.86
N VAL A 7 -11.50 42.53 -13.82
CA VAL A 7 -12.39 41.60 -13.11
C VAL A 7 -12.47 40.24 -13.82
N LEU A 8 -12.48 40.22 -15.16
CA LEU A 8 -12.44 38.96 -15.92
C LEU A 8 -11.13 38.17 -15.69
N ALA A 9 -9.99 38.85 -15.59
CA ALA A 9 -8.70 38.21 -15.32
C ALA A 9 -8.61 37.59 -13.91
N LEU A 10 -9.24 38.19 -12.91
CA LEU A 10 -9.32 37.65 -11.54
C LEU A 10 -10.24 36.43 -11.45
N ILE A 11 -11.31 36.38 -12.25
CA ILE A 11 -12.24 35.23 -12.25
C ILE A 11 -11.59 34.01 -12.93
N PHE A 12 -10.80 34.19 -13.99
CA PHE A 12 -10.08 33.09 -14.65
C PHE A 12 -8.91 32.52 -13.84
N GLY A 13 -8.28 33.30 -12.94
CA GLY A 13 -7.20 32.82 -12.06
C GLY A 13 -7.66 31.82 -10.99
N SER A 14 -8.95 31.84 -10.63
CA SER A 14 -9.50 31.01 -9.54
C SER A 14 -9.83 29.56 -9.95
N ILE A 15 -9.89 29.27 -11.25
CA ILE A 15 -10.35 27.97 -11.76
C ILE A 15 -9.19 26.95 -11.89
N ILE A 16 -7.94 27.41 -11.89
CA ILE A 16 -6.75 26.56 -12.08
C ILE A 16 -6.23 25.97 -10.74
N ALA A 17 -6.65 26.50 -9.60
CA ALA A 17 -6.07 26.19 -8.28
C ALA A 17 -6.39 24.79 -7.72
N LYS A 18 -7.26 23.99 -8.33
CA LYS A 18 -7.74 22.71 -7.74
C LYS A 18 -7.03 21.44 -8.21
N ALA A 19 -6.17 21.51 -9.23
CA ALA A 19 -5.35 20.36 -9.67
C ALA A 19 -4.02 20.21 -8.88
N GLN A 20 -3.75 21.08 -7.91
CA GLN A 20 -2.44 21.18 -7.24
C GLN A 20 -2.22 20.13 -6.14
N PHE A 21 -3.27 19.57 -5.56
CA PHE A 21 -3.13 18.75 -4.35
C PHE A 21 -2.53 17.36 -4.64
N LEU A 22 -2.89 16.74 -5.77
CA LEU A 22 -2.28 15.47 -6.15
C LEU A 22 -0.79 15.64 -6.48
N ASP A 23 -0.43 16.71 -7.17
CA ASP A 23 0.98 17.05 -7.44
C ASP A 23 1.74 17.37 -6.16
N GLU A 24 1.11 18.02 -5.19
CA GLU A 24 1.70 18.26 -3.87
C GLU A 24 2.07 16.96 -3.14
N ILE A 25 1.23 15.92 -3.24
CA ILE A 25 1.52 14.63 -2.60
C ILE A 25 2.55 13.82 -3.41
N THR A 26 2.47 13.86 -4.74
CA THR A 26 3.13 12.89 -5.62
C THR A 26 4.35 13.40 -6.37
N VAL A 27 4.48 14.72 -6.59
CA VAL A 27 5.50 15.33 -7.45
C VAL A 27 6.33 16.36 -6.70
N LYS A 28 5.69 17.22 -5.89
CA LYS A 28 6.36 18.28 -5.14
C LYS A 28 7.42 17.68 -4.22
N LEU A 29 8.63 18.20 -4.35
CA LEU A 29 9.75 17.86 -3.47
C LEU A 29 9.75 18.83 -2.30
N HIS A 30 10.00 18.31 -1.10
CA HIS A 30 10.10 19.07 0.13
C HIS A 30 11.54 19.02 0.64
N GLU A 31 12.01 20.11 1.23
CA GLU A 31 13.40 20.21 1.65
C GLU A 31 13.70 19.28 2.84
N PRO A 32 14.91 18.69 2.92
CA PRO A 32 15.29 17.80 4.02
C PRO A 32 15.09 18.39 5.42
N SER A 33 15.25 19.71 5.58
CA SER A 33 15.08 20.39 6.87
C SER A 33 13.63 20.38 7.35
N GLU A 34 12.66 20.54 6.45
CA GLU A 34 11.23 20.51 6.74
C GLU A 34 10.79 19.07 7.05
N LEU A 35 11.19 18.13 6.20
CA LEU A 35 10.88 16.71 6.38
C LEU A 35 11.42 16.17 7.72
N LYS A 36 12.60 16.61 8.16
CA LYS A 36 13.16 16.22 9.46
C LYS A 36 12.35 16.78 10.63
N LYS A 37 11.72 17.95 10.48
CA LYS A 37 10.78 18.50 11.48
C LYS A 37 9.52 17.65 11.54
N ASP A 38 8.98 17.22 10.41
CA ASP A 38 7.81 16.32 10.38
C ASP A 38 8.12 14.97 11.03
N VAL A 39 9.31 14.40 10.78
CA VAL A 39 9.75 13.17 11.45
C VAL A 39 9.86 13.36 12.96
N LEU A 40 10.36 14.51 13.42
CA LEU A 40 10.43 14.84 14.84
C LEU A 40 9.02 14.98 15.44
N LEU A 41 8.10 15.66 14.73
CA LEU A 41 6.71 15.79 15.16
C LEU A 41 6.09 14.41 15.38
N VAL A 42 6.18 13.50 14.39
CA VAL A 42 5.68 12.13 14.51
C VAL A 42 6.28 11.41 15.72
N GLN A 43 7.60 11.50 15.92
CA GLN A 43 8.26 10.89 17.08
C GLN A 43 7.69 11.44 18.39
N THR A 44 7.63 12.77 18.54
CA THR A 44 7.15 13.41 19.78
C THR A 44 5.68 13.12 20.06
N THR A 45 4.83 13.08 19.02
CA THR A 45 3.42 12.71 19.15
C THR A 45 3.28 11.26 19.62
N LEU A 46 4.05 10.32 19.05
CA LEU A 46 4.03 8.94 19.50
C LEU A 46 4.46 8.81 20.97
N GLU A 47 5.54 9.48 21.36
CA GLU A 47 6.05 9.46 22.74
C GLU A 47 5.06 10.05 23.75
N LYS A 48 4.22 10.99 23.32
CA LYS A 48 3.22 11.66 24.16
C LYS A 48 1.89 10.90 24.22
N GLU A 49 1.42 10.41 23.08
CA GLU A 49 0.02 9.97 22.92
C GLU A 49 -0.14 8.45 22.83
N ASN A 50 0.91 7.68 22.48
CA ASN A 50 0.78 6.22 22.38
C ASN A 50 0.94 5.57 23.78
N PRO A 51 -0.12 4.94 24.33
CA PRO A 51 -0.14 4.48 25.72
C PRO A 51 0.83 3.33 26.02
N ASN A 52 1.25 2.56 25.01
CA ASN A 52 2.10 1.38 25.16
C ASN A 52 3.26 1.37 24.15
N LEU A 53 3.77 2.55 23.80
CA LEU A 53 4.78 2.74 22.73
C LEU A 53 5.99 1.79 22.85
N TYR A 54 6.41 1.49 24.08
CA TYR A 54 7.62 0.73 24.35
C TYR A 54 7.38 -0.76 24.69
N LEU A 55 6.16 -1.27 24.48
CA LEU A 55 5.80 -2.65 24.84
C LEU A 55 6.63 -3.70 24.08
N TYR A 56 6.91 -3.47 22.80
CA TYR A 56 7.65 -4.42 21.94
C TYR A 56 8.99 -3.87 21.39
N ILE A 57 9.30 -2.61 21.69
CA ILE A 57 10.54 -1.94 21.29
C ILE A 57 11.06 -1.07 22.43
N SER A 58 12.36 -1.15 22.75
CA SER A 58 12.93 -0.25 23.75
C SER A 58 13.02 1.19 23.23
N LYS A 59 12.92 2.17 24.14
CA LYS A 59 13.12 3.59 23.81
C LYS A 59 14.41 3.85 23.04
N LYS A 60 15.52 3.21 23.45
CA LYS A 60 16.82 3.31 22.77
C LYS A 60 16.75 2.81 21.32
N GLN A 61 16.08 1.68 21.07
CA GLN A 61 15.91 1.14 19.72
C GLN A 61 15.01 2.03 18.87
N LEU A 62 13.90 2.52 19.41
CA LEU A 62 12.98 3.41 18.69
C LEU A 62 13.65 4.75 18.33
N ASN A 63 14.37 5.36 19.27
CA ASN A 63 15.15 6.58 19.01
C ASN A 63 16.16 6.36 17.90
N LYS A 64 16.92 5.26 17.95
CA LYS A 64 17.88 4.90 16.90
C LYS A 64 17.21 4.75 15.53
N LYS A 65 15.99 4.20 15.45
CA LYS A 65 15.23 4.07 14.19
C LYS A 65 14.86 5.45 13.64
N PHE A 66 14.34 6.35 14.47
CA PHE A 66 14.02 7.72 14.06
C PHE A 66 15.26 8.53 13.66
N ASP A 67 16.36 8.41 14.41
CA ASP A 67 17.64 9.04 14.07
C ASP A 67 18.18 8.54 12.72
N SER A 68 18.16 7.22 12.53
CA SER A 68 18.57 6.60 11.27
C SER A 68 17.71 7.10 10.12
N LEU A 69 16.38 7.18 10.32
CA LEU A 69 15.46 7.71 9.31
C LEU A 69 15.83 9.15 8.93
N ARG A 70 15.96 10.06 9.91
CA ARG A 70 16.36 11.46 9.65
C ARG A 70 17.67 11.54 8.87
N ASN A 71 18.65 10.70 9.19
CA ASN A 71 19.96 10.67 8.52
C ASN A 71 19.91 10.17 7.07
N THR A 72 18.84 9.47 6.67
CA THR A 72 18.61 9.05 5.27
C THR A 72 17.96 10.13 4.41
N ILE A 73 17.41 11.18 5.02
CA ILE A 73 16.77 12.30 4.30
C ILE A 73 17.86 13.36 4.05
N ARG A 74 18.57 13.20 2.94
CA ARG A 74 19.71 14.05 2.53
C ARG A 74 19.40 14.92 1.32
N GLU A 75 18.37 14.57 0.57
CA GLU A 75 17.90 15.25 -0.62
C GLU A 75 16.39 15.48 -0.51
N PRO A 76 15.84 16.48 -1.24
CA PRO A 76 14.42 16.69 -1.28
C PRO A 76 13.65 15.45 -1.75
N ILE A 77 12.57 15.11 -1.05
CA ILE A 77 11.69 13.97 -1.41
C ILE A 77 10.22 14.40 -1.36
N THR A 78 9.36 13.60 -1.99
CA THR A 78 7.91 13.84 -1.99
C THR A 78 7.25 13.44 -0.67
N SER A 79 6.02 13.88 -0.46
CA SER A 79 5.19 13.45 0.68
C SER A 79 5.01 11.92 0.71
N ILE A 80 4.83 11.28 -0.45
CA ILE A 80 4.83 9.80 -0.54
C ILE A 80 6.19 9.22 -0.13
N GLY A 81 7.30 9.82 -0.54
CA GLY A 81 8.64 9.39 -0.14
C GLY A 81 8.81 9.39 1.39
N LEU A 82 8.32 10.43 2.07
CA LEU A 82 8.33 10.50 3.53
C LEU A 82 7.40 9.45 4.16
N TYR A 83 6.20 9.27 3.62
CA TYR A 83 5.24 8.25 4.06
C TYR A 83 5.85 6.84 4.10
N VAL A 84 6.49 6.41 3.01
CA VAL A 84 7.14 5.08 2.92
C VAL A 84 8.26 4.94 3.94
N LYS A 85 9.05 6.00 4.10
CA LYS A 85 10.12 6.08 5.09
C LYS A 85 9.60 5.97 6.53
N LEU A 86 8.48 6.62 6.86
CA LEU A 86 7.85 6.54 8.19
C LEU A 86 7.22 5.15 8.44
N LEU A 87 6.59 4.54 7.44
CA LEU A 87 6.08 3.15 7.53
C LEU A 87 7.17 2.19 7.99
N SER A 88 8.40 2.35 7.50
CA SER A 88 9.55 1.51 7.86
C SER A 88 10.01 1.67 9.32
N VAL A 89 9.60 2.73 10.01
CA VAL A 89 9.90 2.95 11.43
C VAL A 89 8.74 2.46 12.30
N ILE A 90 7.51 2.88 12.00
CA ILE A 90 6.35 2.57 12.85
C ILE A 90 6.03 1.06 12.87
N SER A 91 6.37 0.32 11.82
CA SER A 91 6.20 -1.14 11.77
C SER A 91 7.00 -1.91 12.82
N TYR A 92 8.04 -1.29 13.41
CA TYR A 92 8.86 -1.86 14.48
C TYR A 92 8.28 -1.64 15.87
N ILE A 93 7.26 -0.78 16.02
CA ILE A 93 6.66 -0.46 17.33
C ILE A 93 5.89 -1.66 17.89
N GLY A 94 5.32 -2.49 17.03
CA GLY A 94 4.55 -3.66 17.45
C GLY A 94 3.12 -3.32 17.89
N ASP A 95 2.57 -2.21 17.41
CA ASP A 95 1.16 -1.82 17.58
C ASP A 95 0.44 -2.02 16.25
N GLY A 96 -0.52 -2.96 16.20
CA GLY A 96 -1.28 -3.29 14.99
C GLY A 96 -2.31 -2.24 14.58
N HIS A 97 -2.66 -1.32 15.49
CA HIS A 97 -3.64 -0.25 15.25
C HIS A 97 -2.95 1.04 14.78
N LEU A 98 -1.63 1.11 14.93
CA LEU A 98 -0.87 2.26 14.48
C LEU A 98 -0.87 2.32 12.95
N THR A 99 -1.40 3.42 12.42
CA THR A 99 -1.41 3.71 11.00
C THR A 99 -0.87 5.12 10.75
N ILE A 100 -0.19 5.27 9.61
CA ILE A 100 0.07 6.56 8.99
C ILE A 100 -0.74 6.58 7.70
N ASN A 101 -1.42 7.69 7.43
CA ASN A 101 -2.29 7.83 6.27
C ASN A 101 -1.87 9.06 5.47
N LEU A 102 -1.90 8.92 4.14
CA LEU A 102 -1.84 10.07 3.25
C LEU A 102 -3.22 10.75 3.30
N ASP A 103 -3.23 12.07 3.47
CA ASP A 103 -4.48 12.84 3.44
C ASP A 103 -4.97 12.92 2.00
N PHE A 104 -6.04 12.18 1.70
CA PHE A 104 -6.69 12.21 0.40
C PHE A 104 -7.97 13.06 0.39
N SER A 105 -8.30 13.73 1.50
CA SER A 105 -9.56 14.47 1.67
C SER A 105 -9.74 15.62 0.68
N LYS A 106 -8.62 16.15 0.15
CA LYS A 106 -8.63 17.26 -0.82
C LYS A 106 -8.51 16.78 -2.28
N LEU A 107 -8.51 15.47 -2.55
CA LEU A 107 -8.55 14.96 -3.93
C LEU A 107 -9.89 15.30 -4.58
N THR A 108 -9.82 15.92 -5.75
CA THR A 108 -10.99 16.21 -6.58
C THR A 108 -11.40 14.99 -7.42
N PRO A 109 -12.62 14.96 -7.98
CA PRO A 109 -13.00 13.93 -8.96
C PRO A 109 -12.05 13.85 -10.16
N LYS A 110 -11.43 14.97 -10.55
CA LYS A 110 -10.41 15.01 -11.61
C LYS A 110 -9.12 14.33 -11.18
N ASP A 111 -8.67 14.53 -9.94
CA ASP A 111 -7.50 13.84 -9.40
C ASP A 111 -7.75 12.32 -9.33
N ILE A 112 -8.95 11.93 -8.91
CA ILE A 112 -9.36 10.51 -8.89
C ILE A 112 -9.37 9.94 -10.30
N ALA A 113 -9.91 10.67 -11.29
CA ALA A 113 -9.89 10.25 -12.69
C ALA A 113 -8.46 10.15 -13.24
N LEU A 114 -7.56 11.05 -12.86
CA LEU A 114 -6.15 10.99 -13.20
C LEU A 114 -5.46 9.78 -12.55
N LEU A 115 -5.69 9.50 -11.27
CA LEU A 115 -5.18 8.30 -10.60
C LEU A 115 -5.72 7.00 -11.23
N LYS A 116 -6.92 7.04 -11.79
CA LYS A 116 -7.49 5.93 -12.58
C LYS A 116 -6.88 5.84 -13.98
N ASN A 117 -6.11 6.82 -14.45
CA ASN A 117 -5.50 6.81 -15.77
C ASN A 117 -4.56 5.59 -15.93
N PRO A 118 -4.80 4.74 -16.92
CA PRO A 118 -3.97 3.61 -17.33
C PRO A 118 -2.45 3.78 -17.27
N VAL A 119 -1.94 4.87 -17.83
CA VAL A 119 -0.49 5.11 -17.94
C VAL A 119 0.10 5.40 -16.56
N LEU A 120 -0.75 5.76 -15.59
CA LEU A 120 -0.35 6.04 -14.22
C LEU A 120 -0.48 4.83 -13.29
N GLN A 121 -1.05 3.71 -13.73
CA GLN A 121 -1.17 2.51 -12.91
C GLN A 121 0.14 1.70 -12.94
N HIS A 122 0.68 1.43 -11.75
CA HIS A 122 1.92 0.68 -11.58
C HIS A 122 1.75 -0.77 -12.10
N PRO A 123 2.72 -1.34 -12.87
CA PRO A 123 2.54 -2.65 -13.52
C PRO A 123 2.21 -3.79 -12.56
N ILE A 124 2.62 -3.69 -11.29
CA ILE A 124 2.32 -4.66 -10.22
C ILE A 124 0.82 -4.95 -10.07
N TYR A 125 -0.07 -4.02 -10.42
CA TYR A 125 -1.52 -4.23 -10.26
C TYR A 125 -2.18 -5.05 -11.38
N GLN A 126 -1.41 -5.52 -12.36
CA GLN A 126 -1.90 -6.43 -13.40
C GLN A 126 -2.10 -7.87 -12.90
N PHE A 127 -1.60 -8.20 -11.72
CA PHE A 127 -1.91 -9.44 -11.01
C PHE A 127 -2.50 -9.14 -9.63
N ASP A 128 -3.28 -10.08 -9.10
CA ASP A 128 -3.48 -10.21 -7.66
C ASP A 128 -2.62 -11.34 -7.12
N TYR A 129 -2.21 -11.19 -5.87
CA TYR A 129 -1.19 -12.01 -5.25
C TYR A 129 -1.72 -12.71 -4.00
N HIS A 130 -1.19 -13.90 -3.75
CA HIS A 130 -1.44 -14.64 -2.53
C HIS A 130 -0.13 -15.28 -2.05
N VAL A 131 0.19 -15.02 -0.79
CA VAL A 131 1.37 -15.50 -0.09
C VAL A 131 0.99 -16.74 0.73
N ILE A 132 1.71 -17.84 0.49
CA ILE A 132 1.61 -19.09 1.26
C ILE A 132 3.03 -19.59 1.50
N ALA A 133 3.41 -19.85 2.76
CA ALA A 133 4.71 -20.42 3.12
C ALA A 133 5.91 -19.69 2.45
N ASN A 134 5.88 -18.35 2.50
CA ASN A 134 6.87 -17.45 1.89
C ASN A 134 7.04 -17.58 0.35
N LYS A 135 6.02 -18.10 -0.34
CA LYS A 135 5.92 -18.16 -1.79
C LYS A 135 4.79 -17.28 -2.27
N LEU A 136 4.95 -16.71 -3.46
CA LEU A 136 4.01 -15.77 -4.05
C LEU A 136 3.29 -16.44 -5.21
N TYR A 137 1.96 -16.38 -5.20
CA TYR A 137 1.11 -17.00 -6.21
C TYR A 137 0.18 -15.98 -6.84
N ILE A 138 -0.19 -16.20 -8.09
CA ILE A 138 -1.19 -15.40 -8.79
C ILE A 138 -2.58 -15.93 -8.46
N ILE A 139 -3.46 -15.06 -7.97
CA ILE A 139 -4.89 -15.38 -7.74
C ILE A 139 -5.83 -14.67 -8.72
N ARG A 140 -5.33 -13.69 -9.46
CA ARG A 140 -6.02 -13.07 -10.61
C ARG A 140 -5.01 -12.64 -11.66
N ASN A 141 -5.26 -12.97 -12.91
CA ASN A 141 -4.50 -12.48 -14.06
C ASN A 141 -5.31 -11.41 -14.80
N GLY A 142 -4.84 -10.16 -14.75
CA GLY A 142 -5.41 -9.02 -15.46
C GLY A 142 -4.65 -8.64 -16.74
N THR A 143 -3.69 -9.45 -17.16
CA THR A 143 -2.93 -9.26 -18.41
C THR A 143 -3.67 -9.86 -19.61
N ALA A 144 -3.25 -9.52 -20.83
CA ALA A 144 -3.76 -10.14 -22.05
C ALA A 144 -3.23 -11.57 -22.27
N ASP A 145 -2.11 -11.96 -21.66
CA ASP A 145 -1.55 -13.31 -21.79
C ASP A 145 -2.30 -14.28 -20.87
N SER A 146 -3.26 -15.00 -21.43
CA SER A 146 -4.08 -15.99 -20.73
C SER A 146 -3.35 -17.30 -20.39
N SER A 147 -2.10 -17.48 -20.83
CA SER A 147 -1.30 -18.66 -20.50
C SER A 147 -0.81 -18.67 -19.06
N ILE A 148 -0.74 -17.49 -18.41
CA ILE A 148 -0.45 -17.40 -16.97
C ILE A 148 -1.73 -17.73 -16.19
N LYS A 149 -1.76 -18.90 -15.56
CA LYS A 149 -2.93 -19.42 -14.85
C LYS A 149 -2.93 -18.99 -13.37
N VAL A 150 -4.13 -18.93 -12.77
CA VAL A 150 -4.29 -18.83 -11.32
C VAL A 150 -3.57 -20.01 -10.65
N GLY A 151 -2.89 -19.75 -9.54
CA GLY A 151 -2.02 -20.69 -8.85
C GLY A 151 -0.59 -20.76 -9.38
N THR A 152 -0.24 -20.01 -10.44
CA THR A 152 1.15 -19.91 -10.91
C THR A 152 2.02 -19.25 -9.84
N GLU A 153 3.14 -19.90 -9.50
CA GLU A 153 4.13 -19.38 -8.55
C GLU A 153 5.01 -18.33 -9.24
N ILE A 154 5.14 -17.16 -8.61
CA ILE A 154 6.09 -16.11 -8.98
C ILE A 154 7.39 -16.37 -8.21
N LEU A 155 8.48 -16.55 -8.93
CA LEU A 155 9.81 -16.81 -8.39
C LEU A 155 10.58 -15.53 -8.14
N ALA A 156 10.45 -14.53 -9.02
CA ALA A 156 11.10 -13.23 -8.88
C ALA A 156 10.35 -12.10 -9.60
N ILE A 157 10.56 -10.87 -9.13
CA ILE A 157 10.15 -9.64 -9.81
C ILE A 157 11.38 -8.74 -9.91
N ASN A 158 11.71 -8.28 -11.11
CA ASN A 158 12.93 -7.53 -11.42
C ASN A 158 14.20 -8.20 -10.87
N LYS A 159 14.30 -9.53 -11.05
CA LYS A 159 15.39 -10.39 -10.54
C LYS A 159 15.51 -10.44 -9.01
N VAL A 160 14.59 -9.82 -8.26
CA VAL A 160 14.51 -9.97 -6.81
C VAL A 160 13.64 -11.18 -6.47
N PRO A 161 14.15 -12.19 -5.75
CA PRO A 161 13.36 -13.35 -5.35
C PRO A 161 12.08 -12.97 -4.62
N ALA A 162 10.98 -13.64 -4.93
CA ALA A 162 9.67 -13.38 -4.34
C ALA A 162 9.68 -13.50 -2.81
N ALA A 163 10.39 -14.48 -2.26
CA ALA A 163 10.59 -14.63 -0.82
C ALA A 163 11.24 -13.39 -0.17
N LYS A 164 12.28 -12.82 -0.81
CA LYS A 164 12.93 -11.60 -0.33
C LYS A 164 12.00 -10.39 -0.41
N LEU A 165 11.16 -10.32 -1.44
CA LEU A 165 10.16 -9.27 -1.57
C LEU A 165 9.12 -9.39 -0.45
N ILE A 166 8.59 -10.59 -0.19
CA ILE A 166 7.64 -10.82 0.92
C ILE A 166 8.25 -10.37 2.25
N ASP A 167 9.47 -10.82 2.55
CA ASP A 167 10.17 -10.45 3.79
C ASP A 167 10.39 -8.93 3.90
N SER A 168 10.88 -8.29 2.83
CA SER A 168 11.14 -6.85 2.80
C SER A 168 9.86 -6.02 2.92
N LEU A 169 8.83 -6.35 2.15
CA LEU A 169 7.57 -5.60 2.13
C LEU A 169 6.81 -5.73 3.45
N SER A 170 6.94 -6.87 4.15
CA SER A 170 6.36 -7.05 5.48
C SER A 170 6.89 -6.07 6.53
N GLN A 171 8.06 -5.47 6.30
CA GLN A 171 8.65 -4.44 7.17
C GLN A 171 7.98 -3.07 7.03
N TYR A 172 7.00 -2.93 6.12
CA TYR A 172 6.18 -1.72 5.97
C TYR A 172 4.75 -1.94 6.46
N ILE A 173 4.54 -3.00 7.25
CA ILE A 173 3.24 -3.42 7.76
C ILE A 173 3.33 -3.48 9.28
N THR A 174 2.47 -2.73 9.97
CA THR A 174 2.29 -2.76 11.41
C THR A 174 1.52 -4.03 11.81
N SER A 175 1.77 -4.50 13.02
CA SER A 175 1.13 -5.69 13.59
C SER A 175 1.29 -5.67 15.10
N ASP A 176 0.38 -6.29 15.83
CA ASP A 176 0.55 -6.47 17.27
C ASP A 176 1.73 -7.40 17.57
N GLY A 177 2.71 -6.85 18.29
CA GLY A 177 3.96 -7.52 18.62
C GLY A 177 4.65 -8.15 17.42
N TYR A 178 4.93 -9.45 17.52
CA TYR A 178 5.65 -10.24 16.51
C TYR A 178 4.71 -11.02 15.58
N ASN A 179 3.45 -10.62 15.45
CA ASN A 179 2.45 -11.35 14.68
C ASN A 179 2.77 -11.35 13.17
N LYS A 180 3.24 -12.50 12.67
CA LYS A 180 3.52 -12.71 11.24
C LYS A 180 2.29 -13.10 10.43
N THR A 181 1.29 -13.74 11.05
CA THR A 181 0.10 -14.24 10.34
C THR A 181 -0.79 -13.09 9.87
N TYR A 182 -0.93 -12.02 10.68
CA TYR A 182 -1.63 -10.81 10.26
C TYR A 182 -0.95 -10.12 9.09
N LYS A 183 0.39 -10.00 9.11
CA LYS A 183 1.14 -9.43 7.98
C LYS A 183 0.93 -10.21 6.68
N GLN A 184 0.94 -11.55 6.76
CA GLN A 184 0.63 -12.41 5.62
C GLN A 184 -0.83 -12.23 5.15
N TYR A 185 -1.78 -12.17 6.09
CA TYR A 185 -3.19 -11.93 5.78
C TYR A 185 -3.38 -10.62 5.01
N VAL A 186 -2.82 -9.49 5.49
CA VAL A 186 -2.99 -8.21 4.79
C VAL A 186 -2.30 -8.21 3.43
N MET A 187 -1.15 -8.88 3.29
CA MET A 187 -0.51 -9.08 1.97
C MET A 187 -1.45 -9.78 0.99
N ASN A 188 -2.23 -10.75 1.46
CA ASN A 188 -3.18 -11.53 0.66
C ASN A 188 -4.47 -10.79 0.30
N ILE A 189 -4.75 -9.65 0.94
CA ILE A 189 -5.88 -8.76 0.61
C ILE A 189 -5.41 -7.46 -0.06
N GLY A 190 -4.24 -7.49 -0.72
CA GLY A 190 -3.78 -6.44 -1.62
C GLY A 190 -2.55 -5.66 -1.16
N TYR A 191 -2.10 -5.81 0.09
CA TYR A 191 -0.94 -5.06 0.59
C TYR A 191 0.36 -5.46 -0.12
N PHE A 192 0.48 -6.66 -0.68
CA PHE A 192 1.70 -7.01 -1.43
C PHE A 192 1.93 -6.04 -2.61
N ALA A 193 0.91 -5.87 -3.46
CA ALA A 193 0.99 -5.00 -4.63
C ALA A 193 1.14 -3.52 -4.23
N GLU A 194 0.41 -3.11 -3.20
CA GLU A 194 0.44 -1.75 -2.71
C GLU A 194 1.80 -1.39 -2.09
N ARG A 195 2.36 -2.25 -1.22
CA ARG A 195 3.66 -2.01 -0.60
C ARG A 195 4.77 -2.06 -1.64
N TYR A 196 4.67 -2.97 -2.62
CA TYR A 196 5.61 -3.02 -3.74
C TYR A 196 5.62 -1.69 -4.51
N ARG A 197 4.45 -1.16 -4.90
CA ARG A 197 4.37 0.14 -5.59
C ARG A 197 4.99 1.26 -4.76
N PHE A 198 4.87 1.24 -3.45
CA PHE A 198 5.42 2.29 -2.60
C PHE A 198 6.94 2.20 -2.45
N VAL A 199 7.47 0.99 -2.28
CA VAL A 199 8.92 0.75 -2.16
C VAL A 199 9.64 0.89 -3.51
N TYR A 200 8.97 0.52 -4.59
CA TYR A 200 9.45 0.61 -5.97
C TYR A 200 8.53 1.53 -6.80
N PRO A 201 8.55 2.85 -6.60
CA PRO A 201 7.56 3.78 -7.17
C PRO A 201 7.70 4.02 -8.66
N LYS A 202 8.84 3.63 -9.25
CA LYS A 202 9.09 3.81 -10.68
C LYS A 202 8.14 2.95 -11.50
N LYS A 203 7.45 3.57 -12.46
CA LYS A 203 6.52 2.91 -13.39
C LYS A 203 7.24 2.26 -14.59
N GLU A 204 8.50 1.89 -14.40
CA GLU A 204 9.28 1.15 -15.39
C GLU A 204 8.68 -0.26 -15.57
N PRO A 205 8.92 -0.91 -16.73
CA PRO A 205 8.43 -2.27 -16.93
C PRO A 205 8.93 -3.21 -15.83
N LEU A 206 8.06 -4.11 -15.37
CA LEU A 206 8.41 -5.15 -14.39
C LEU A 206 8.63 -6.48 -15.09
N THR A 207 9.77 -7.11 -14.86
CA THR A 207 10.06 -8.47 -15.33
C THR A 207 9.70 -9.48 -14.24
N PHE A 208 8.80 -10.40 -14.55
CA PHE A 208 8.38 -11.50 -13.69
C PHE A 208 8.99 -12.80 -14.17
N ASP A 209 9.52 -13.58 -13.23
CA ASP A 209 9.93 -14.96 -13.45
C ASP A 209 8.89 -15.88 -12.79
N PHE A 210 8.24 -16.72 -13.59
CA PHE A 210 7.21 -17.66 -13.14
C PHE A 210 7.72 -19.09 -13.16
N LYS A 211 7.24 -19.90 -12.22
CA LYS A 211 7.41 -21.36 -12.27
C LYS A 211 6.53 -21.94 -13.37
N SER A 212 7.13 -22.74 -14.23
CA SER A 212 6.48 -23.48 -15.32
C SER A 212 6.88 -24.96 -15.26
N GLY A 213 6.09 -25.84 -15.89
CA GLY A 213 6.43 -27.26 -16.00
C GLY A 213 7.74 -27.52 -16.76
N GLN A 214 8.21 -26.57 -17.56
CA GLN A 214 9.48 -26.63 -18.32
C GLN A 214 10.62 -25.82 -17.67
N GLY A 215 10.45 -25.33 -16.43
CA GLY A 215 11.43 -24.49 -15.74
C GLY A 215 10.90 -23.08 -15.45
N ILE A 216 11.60 -22.04 -15.90
CA ILE A 216 11.24 -20.64 -15.63
C ILE A 216 10.66 -20.02 -16.90
N LYS A 217 9.45 -19.44 -16.79
CA LYS A 217 8.86 -18.58 -17.84
C LYS A 217 9.01 -17.13 -17.42
N GLN A 218 9.60 -16.30 -18.27
CA GLN A 218 9.73 -14.86 -18.01
C GLN A 218 8.64 -14.06 -18.74
N MET A 219 8.19 -12.95 -18.16
CA MET A 219 7.29 -11.97 -18.77
C MET A 219 7.67 -10.56 -18.35
N THR A 220 7.62 -9.62 -19.27
CA THR A 220 7.77 -8.19 -18.95
C THR A 220 6.44 -7.48 -19.05
N LEU A 221 6.05 -6.77 -17.99
CA LEU A 221 4.82 -6.01 -17.89
C LEU A 221 5.10 -4.51 -17.89
N ASN A 222 4.55 -3.81 -18.88
CA ASN A 222 4.55 -2.35 -18.94
C ASN A 222 3.42 -1.77 -18.08
N ALA A 223 3.43 -0.45 -17.83
CA ALA A 223 2.26 0.23 -17.27
C ALA A 223 1.04 0.00 -18.19
N PHE A 224 -0.13 -0.31 -17.63
CA PHE A 224 -1.27 -0.84 -18.40
C PHE A 224 -2.61 -0.21 -18.04
N LYS A 225 -3.52 -0.21 -19.02
CA LYS A 225 -4.92 0.19 -18.91
C LYS A 225 -5.79 -0.86 -18.24
N LYS A 226 -5.95 -0.79 -16.92
CA LYS A 226 -7.08 -1.49 -16.28
C LYS A 226 -8.39 -0.94 -16.86
N ILE A 227 -9.12 -1.76 -17.61
CA ILE A 227 -10.49 -1.45 -18.03
C ILE A 227 -11.30 -1.34 -16.74
N GLY A 228 -11.87 -0.16 -16.49
CA GLY A 228 -12.77 0.19 -15.38
C GLY A 228 -12.72 -0.75 -14.19
N TYR A 229 -11.85 -0.47 -13.21
CA TYR A 229 -12.09 -0.98 -11.86
C TYR A 229 -13.26 -0.19 -11.30
N ASP A 230 -14.46 -0.72 -11.48
CA ASP A 230 -15.61 -0.37 -10.68
C ASP A 230 -15.41 -1.08 -9.35
N SER A 231 -15.02 -0.33 -8.32
CA SER A 231 -14.76 -0.85 -6.98
C SER A 231 -16.08 -1.15 -6.25
N ASN A 232 -17.02 -1.77 -6.95
CA ASN A 232 -18.32 -2.18 -6.41
C ASN A 232 -18.29 -3.63 -5.93
N GLY A 233 -17.10 -4.22 -5.77
CA GLY A 233 -16.93 -5.36 -4.89
C GLY A 233 -17.14 -4.91 -3.45
N VAL A 234 -18.39 -4.61 -3.10
CA VAL A 234 -18.85 -4.64 -1.71
C VAL A 234 -18.45 -6.02 -1.22
N ALA A 235 -17.50 -6.07 -0.28
CA ALA A 235 -17.23 -7.32 0.42
C ALA A 235 -18.60 -7.80 0.90
N PRO A 236 -19.02 -9.03 0.55
CA PRO A 236 -20.32 -9.51 1.00
C PRO A 236 -20.37 -9.32 2.53
N PRO A 237 -21.52 -8.86 3.06
CA PRO A 237 -21.62 -8.56 4.48
C PRO A 237 -21.17 -9.78 5.29
N PRO A 238 -20.59 -9.59 6.48
CA PRO A 238 -20.16 -10.68 7.31
C PRO A 238 -21.29 -11.67 7.54
N THR A 239 -21.21 -12.81 6.88
CA THR A 239 -22.05 -13.94 7.23
C THR A 239 -21.26 -14.83 8.17
N ALA A 240 -21.80 -15.02 9.37
CA ALA A 240 -21.40 -16.13 10.20
C ALA A 240 -21.95 -17.40 9.54
N GLU A 241 -21.08 -18.35 9.20
CA GLU A 241 -21.52 -19.65 8.70
C GLU A 241 -21.56 -20.63 9.88
N TYR A 242 -22.69 -21.31 10.05
CA TYR A 242 -22.86 -22.38 11.03
C TYR A 242 -23.28 -23.66 10.33
N LYS A 243 -22.62 -24.78 10.65
CA LYS A 243 -23.08 -26.12 10.28
C LYS A 243 -22.54 -27.16 11.25
N LEU A 244 -23.27 -28.26 11.46
CA LEU A 244 -22.67 -29.47 12.02
C LEU A 244 -21.77 -30.12 10.97
N LEU A 245 -20.64 -30.72 11.37
CA LEU A 245 -19.72 -31.36 10.43
C LEU A 245 -20.38 -32.54 9.69
N SER A 246 -21.31 -33.23 10.34
CA SER A 246 -22.27 -34.18 9.76
C SER A 246 -23.56 -34.18 10.59
N PRO A 247 -24.69 -34.71 10.08
CA PRO A 247 -25.98 -34.71 10.80
C PRO A 247 -25.93 -35.33 12.19
N ASP A 248 -25.09 -36.35 12.39
CA ASP A 248 -24.95 -37.09 13.65
C ASP A 248 -23.71 -36.67 14.46
N SER A 249 -23.03 -35.59 14.05
CA SER A 249 -21.81 -35.14 14.72
C SER A 249 -22.12 -34.24 15.91
N ASN A 250 -21.45 -34.50 17.03
CA ASN A 250 -21.40 -33.58 18.18
C ASN A 250 -20.44 -32.38 17.95
N ILE A 251 -19.98 -32.16 16.72
CA ILE A 251 -19.03 -31.10 16.36
C ILE A 251 -19.67 -30.11 15.40
N ALA A 252 -19.76 -28.85 15.84
CA ALA A 252 -20.17 -27.72 15.03
C ALA A 252 -18.98 -26.98 14.41
N TYR A 253 -19.15 -26.54 13.18
CA TYR A 253 -18.31 -25.57 12.49
C TYR A 253 -18.98 -24.21 12.56
N VAL A 254 -18.28 -23.24 13.17
CA VAL A 254 -18.66 -21.84 13.17
C VAL A 254 -17.56 -21.04 12.48
N LYS A 255 -17.91 -20.31 11.42
CA LYS A 255 -17.01 -19.38 10.76
C LYS A 255 -17.47 -17.96 11.00
N ILE A 256 -16.72 -17.21 11.80
CA ILE A 256 -16.92 -15.78 12.01
C ILE A 256 -15.92 -15.05 11.11
N ARG A 257 -16.42 -14.30 10.12
CA ARG A 257 -15.58 -13.64 9.10
C ARG A 257 -15.09 -12.26 9.54
N THR A 258 -15.89 -11.51 10.29
CA THR A 258 -15.50 -10.26 10.94
C THR A 258 -16.43 -9.98 12.12
N PHE A 259 -15.97 -9.13 13.05
CA PHE A 259 -16.76 -8.55 14.14
C PHE A 259 -17.24 -7.13 13.80
N TRP A 260 -17.01 -6.67 12.57
CA TRP A 260 -17.48 -5.37 12.08
C TRP A 260 -18.99 -5.43 11.87
N ASN A 261 -19.72 -4.48 12.45
CA ASN A 261 -21.15 -4.32 12.21
C ASN A 261 -21.33 -3.42 10.97
N ASP A 262 -21.88 -3.94 9.88
CA ASP A 262 -22.13 -3.22 8.60
C ASP A 262 -23.33 -2.25 8.69
N GLU A 263 -23.54 -1.62 9.85
CA GLU A 263 -24.53 -0.56 10.00
C GLU A 263 -23.99 0.73 9.38
N LYS A 264 -24.22 0.89 8.07
CA LYS A 264 -24.17 2.16 7.35
C LYS A 264 -25.45 2.37 6.57
#